data_AF-A0ABD5NAC7-F1
#
_entry.id   AF-A0ABD5NAC7-F1
#
_cell.length_a   1.000
_cell.length_b   1.000
_cell.length_c   1.000
_cell.angle_alpha   90.00
_cell.angle_beta   90.00
_cell.angle_gamma   90.00
#
_symmetry.space_group_name_H-M   'P 1'
#
loop_
_entity.id
_entity.type
_entity.pdbx_description
1 polymer ?
#
loop_
_entity_poly.entity_id
_entity_poly.type
_entity_poly.pdbx_seq_one_letter_code
_entity_poly.pdbx_strand_id
1 'polypeptide(L)'
;MNKLPQVGEGAWRLDRHAHVVVYEAEDGGELLTVYDCGAAQKPPSAQVVGRLARTDAAHERLSQPTGYIVKLEDGGVLRERDDGYVIDPR
;
A
#
# COMPACT_ATOMS: atom_id res chain seq x y z
N MET A 1 7.36 7.81 8.84
CA MET A 1 6.49 9.02 8.82
C MET A 1 5.39 8.77 7.80
N ASN A 2 4.14 8.73 8.24
CA ASN A 2 2.99 8.55 7.35
C ASN A 2 2.51 9.94 6.90
N LYS A 3 2.59 10.22 5.59
CA LYS A 3 2.15 11.48 4.97
C LYS A 3 0.86 11.30 4.16
N LEU A 4 0.23 10.13 4.22
CA LEU A 4 -0.99 9.89 3.47
C LEU A 4 -2.13 10.72 4.06
N PRO A 5 -2.96 11.37 3.22
CA PRO A 5 -4.13 12.10 3.71
C PRO A 5 -5.10 11.14 4.41
N GLN A 6 -5.42 11.42 5.67
CA GLN A 6 -6.39 10.63 6.42
C GLN A 6 -7.82 10.95 5.97
N VAL A 7 -8.63 9.92 5.76
CA VAL A 7 -10.05 10.03 5.35
C VAL A 7 -11.02 9.42 6.38
N GLY A 8 -10.49 8.86 7.46
CA GLY A 8 -11.24 8.29 8.58
C GLY A 8 -10.29 7.69 9.62
N GLU A 9 -10.84 7.17 10.70
CA GLU A 9 -10.07 6.41 11.69
C GLU A 9 -9.46 5.16 11.01
N GLY A 10 -8.13 5.00 11.12
CA GLY A 10 -7.41 3.91 10.47
C GLY A 10 -7.54 3.89 8.93
N ALA A 11 -7.84 5.01 8.28
CA ALA A 11 -8.09 5.04 6.84
C ALA A 11 -7.38 6.21 6.15
N TRP A 12 -6.64 5.90 5.08
CA TRP A 12 -5.81 6.85 4.34
C TRP A 12 -6.04 6.78 2.84
N ARG A 13 -6.09 7.95 2.19
CA ARG A 13 -6.28 8.08 0.75
C ARG A 13 -4.99 7.71 0.00
N LEU A 14 -5.14 6.86 -1.00
CA LEU A 14 -4.10 6.55 -1.98
C LEU A 14 -4.37 7.32 -3.29
N ASP A 15 -3.31 7.93 -3.81
CA ASP A 15 -3.36 8.67 -5.07
C ASP A 15 -3.57 7.74 -6.28
N ARG A 16 -3.93 8.32 -7.43
CA ARG A 16 -4.06 7.55 -8.68
C ARG A 16 -2.67 7.08 -9.08
N HIS A 17 -2.57 5.86 -9.61
CA HIS A 17 -1.25 5.28 -9.93
C HIS A 17 -0.31 5.15 -8.72
N ALA A 18 -0.87 5.08 -7.50
CA ALA A 18 -0.07 4.77 -6.32
C ALA A 18 0.50 3.36 -6.42
N HIS A 19 1.76 3.21 -6.01
CA HIS A 19 2.43 1.92 -5.90
C HIS A 19 2.58 1.56 -4.43
N VAL A 20 2.12 0.37 -4.05
CA VAL A 20 2.35 -0.21 -2.73
C VAL A 20 3.34 -1.35 -2.90
N VAL A 21 4.56 -1.14 -2.42
CA VAL A 21 5.59 -2.17 -2.37
C VAL A 21 5.42 -2.93 -1.05
N VAL A 22 5.15 -4.22 -1.15
CA VAL A 22 5.05 -5.13 -0.01
C VAL A 22 6.34 -5.92 0.06
N TYR A 23 7.05 -5.74 1.17
CA TYR A 23 8.20 -6.55 1.53
C TYR A 23 7.76 -7.65 2.48
N GLU A 24 8.03 -8.90 2.11
CA GLU A 24 7.76 -10.09 2.91
C GLU A 24 9.07 -10.52 3.58
N ALA A 25 9.11 -10.52 4.91
CA ALA A 25 10.25 -10.98 5.70
C ALA A 25 10.16 -12.50 5.93
N GLU A 26 11.31 -13.15 6.13
CA GLU A 26 11.38 -14.61 6.33
C GLU A 26 10.67 -15.09 7.61
N ASP A 27 10.49 -14.20 8.59
CA ASP A 27 9.76 -14.47 9.84
C ASP A 27 8.24 -14.29 9.71
N GLY A 28 7.74 -14.02 8.50
CA GLY A 28 6.32 -13.80 8.22
C GLY A 28 5.85 -12.38 8.47
N GLY A 29 6.74 -11.44 8.80
CA GLY A 29 6.44 -10.01 8.87
C GLY A 29 6.25 -9.39 7.48
N GLU A 30 5.40 -8.36 7.38
CA GLU A 30 5.22 -7.58 6.17
C GLU A 30 5.44 -6.08 6.43
N LEU A 31 6.08 -5.40 5.47
CA LEU A 31 6.25 -3.95 5.45
C LEU A 31 5.66 -3.39 4.16
N LEU A 32 4.66 -2.52 4.29
CA LEU A 32 4.04 -1.80 3.18
C LEU A 32 4.73 -0.46 3.02
N THR A 33 5.29 -0.22 1.83
CA THR A 33 5.88 1.06 1.44
C THR A 33 5.04 1.68 0.32
N VAL A 34 4.47 2.86 0.57
CA VAL A 34 3.51 3.50 -0.33
C VAL A 34 4.14 4.68 -1.07
N TYR A 35 3.93 4.74 -2.38
CA TYR A 35 4.36 5.83 -3.27
C TYR A 35 3.15 6.45 -3.97
N ASP A 36 3.09 7.80 -4.07
CA ASP A 36 1.94 8.58 -4.57
C ASP A 36 1.80 8.62 -6.11
N CYS A 37 2.86 8.32 -6.85
CA CYS A 37 2.89 8.22 -8.31
C CYS A 37 4.25 7.65 -8.73
N GLY A 38 4.32 6.83 -9.78
CA GLY A 38 5.48 6.06 -10.26
C GLY A 38 6.79 6.80 -10.62
N ALA A 39 7.07 7.98 -10.05
CA ALA A 39 8.37 8.64 -10.16
C ALA A 39 9.36 7.99 -9.18
N ALA A 40 10.32 7.25 -9.72
CA ALA A 40 11.42 6.58 -9.02
C ALA A 40 12.38 7.51 -8.22
N GLN A 41 11.98 8.75 -7.93
CA GLN A 41 12.82 9.77 -7.30
C GLN A 41 12.17 10.45 -6.08
N LYS A 42 10.92 10.10 -5.72
CA LYS A 42 10.31 10.61 -4.48
C LYS A 42 10.56 9.65 -3.31
N PRO A 43 10.79 10.17 -2.09
CA PRO A 43 10.73 9.33 -0.89
C PRO A 43 9.31 8.76 -0.72
N PRO A 44 9.17 7.62 -0.04
CA PRO A 44 7.85 7.03 0.18
C PRO A 44 6.94 7.98 0.96
N SER A 45 5.66 8.00 0.57
CA SER A 45 4.61 8.76 1.23
C SER A 45 4.25 8.15 2.59
N ALA A 46 4.34 6.83 2.72
CA ALA A 46 4.17 6.13 3.98
C ALA A 46 4.94 4.81 4.01
N GLN A 47 5.25 4.38 5.24
CA GLN A 47 5.74 3.04 5.55
C GLN A 47 4.98 2.56 6.78
N VAL A 48 4.33 1.40 6.68
CA VAL A 48 3.55 0.79 7.75
C VAL A 48 3.90 -0.70 7.87
N VAL A 49 4.03 -1.18 9.10
CA VAL A 49 4.27 -2.60 9.38
C VAL A 49 2.92 -3.29 9.51
N GLY A 50 2.74 -4.40 8.80
CA GLY A 50 1.50 -5.16 8.81
C GLY A 50 1.26 -5.85 7.48
N ARG A 51 0.39 -6.84 7.47
CA ARG A 51 0.07 -7.63 6.27
C ARG A 51 -0.86 -6.88 5.33
N LEU A 52 -0.60 -6.91 4.02
CA LEU A 52 -1.60 -6.50 3.03
C LEU A 52 -2.52 -7.69 2.73
N ALA A 53 -3.65 -7.76 3.44
CA ALA A 53 -4.55 -8.91 3.39
C ALA A 53 -5.35 -8.98 2.08
N ARG A 54 -5.75 -7.83 1.53
CA ARG A 54 -6.60 -7.76 0.33
C ARG A 54 -6.48 -6.43 -0.39
N THR A 55 -6.60 -6.47 -1.71
CA THR A 55 -6.67 -5.30 -2.59
C THR A 55 -7.90 -5.43 -3.49
N ASP A 56 -8.90 -4.60 -3.24
CA ASP A 56 -10.16 -4.56 -4.01
C ASP A 56 -10.20 -3.45 -5.05
N ALA A 57 -9.42 -2.39 -4.83
CA ALA A 57 -9.18 -1.40 -5.87
C ALA A 57 -8.59 -2.07 -7.12
N ALA A 58 -8.97 -1.58 -8.31
CA ALA A 58 -8.42 -2.04 -9.58
C ALA A 58 -6.89 -1.87 -9.57
N HIS A 59 -6.17 -2.97 -9.81
CA HIS A 59 -4.74 -3.02 -9.66
C HIS A 59 -4.06 -4.06 -10.55
N GLU A 60 -2.80 -3.78 -10.89
CA GLU A 60 -1.84 -4.76 -11.39
C GLU A 60 -0.95 -5.23 -10.21
N ARG A 61 -0.67 -6.53 -10.14
CA ARG A 61 0.29 -7.10 -9.18
C ARG A 61 1.52 -7.62 -9.88
N LEU A 62 2.70 -7.19 -9.43
CA LEU A 62 3.99 -7.65 -9.92
C LEU A 62 4.77 -8.34 -8.81
N SER A 63 5.16 -9.59 -9.01
CA SER A 63 5.99 -10.34 -8.07
C SER A 63 7.46 -9.92 -8.15
N GLN A 64 8.16 -9.97 -7.02
CA GLN A 64 9.60 -9.73 -6.90
C GLN A 64 10.22 -10.69 -5.86
N PRO A 65 11.55 -10.88 -5.81
CA PRO A 65 12.15 -11.85 -4.90
C PRO A 65 11.85 -11.65 -3.41
N THR A 66 11.59 -10.41 -2.98
CA THR A 66 11.35 -10.04 -1.58
C THR A 66 9.90 -9.64 -1.30
N GLY A 67 8.96 -10.04 -2.17
CA GLY A 67 7.54 -9.76 -2.01
C GLY A 67 6.89 -9.36 -3.34
N TYR A 68 6.18 -8.24 -3.38
CA TYR A 68 5.44 -7.82 -4.58
C TYR A 68 5.12 -6.32 -4.59
N ILE A 69 4.64 -5.84 -5.74
CA ILE A 69 4.20 -4.47 -5.96
C ILE A 69 2.74 -4.52 -6.38
N VAL A 70 1.90 -3.73 -5.72
CA VAL A 70 0.53 -3.43 -6.13
C VAL A 70 0.52 -2.05 -6.78
N LYS A 71 0.18 -2.00 -8.06
CA LYS A 71 0.01 -0.74 -8.81
C LYS A 71 -1.47 -0.46 -8.97
N LEU A 72 -1.95 0.61 -8.34
CA LEU A 72 -3.34 1.00 -8.44
C LEU A 72 -3.62 1.74 -9.74
N GLU A 73 -4.78 1.52 -10.34
CA GLU A 73 -5.19 2.28 -11.54
C GLU A 73 -5.71 3.66 -11.12
N ASP A 74 -6.85 3.70 -10.42
CA ASP A 74 -7.50 4.94 -9.98
C ASP A 74 -7.23 5.31 -8.51
N GLY A 75 -6.28 4.62 -7.86
CA GLY A 75 -6.00 4.78 -6.44
C GLY A 75 -7.00 4.02 -5.57
N GLY A 76 -7.15 4.43 -4.32
CA GLY A 76 -8.02 3.73 -3.37
C GLY A 76 -7.94 4.30 -1.95
N VAL A 77 -8.45 3.53 -0.99
CA VAL A 77 -8.35 3.82 0.44
C VAL A 77 -7.62 2.67 1.12
N LEU A 78 -6.44 2.95 1.68
CA LEU A 78 -5.75 2.03 2.58
C LEU A 78 -6.45 2.07 3.93
N ARG A 79 -6.87 0.92 4.43
CA ARG A 79 -7.60 0.83 5.69
C ARG A 79 -7.03 -0.25 6.59
N GLU A 80 -6.82 0.13 7.84
CA GLU A 80 -6.40 -0.76 8.92
C GLU A 80 -7.58 -1.63 9.40
N ARG A 81 -7.28 -2.89 9.69
CA ARG A 81 -8.16 -3.96 10.15
C ARG A 81 -7.44 -4.77 11.21
N ASP A 82 -8.18 -5.60 11.94
CA ASP A 82 -7.62 -6.43 13.02
C ASP A 82 -6.44 -7.31 12.55
N ASP A 83 -6.49 -7.79 11.30
CA ASP A 83 -5.48 -8.69 10.71
C ASP A 83 -4.51 -8.00 9.73
N GLY A 84 -4.45 -6.66 9.71
CA GLY A 84 -3.54 -5.89 8.86
C GLY A 84 -4.23 -4.80 8.05
N TYR A 85 -3.92 -4.72 6.76
CA TYR A 85 -4.37 -3.65 5.87
C TYR A 85 -5.14 -4.19 4.66
N VAL A 86 -6.14 -3.42 4.24
CA VAL A 86 -6.87 -3.64 2.97
C VAL A 86 -6.86 -2.37 2.12
N ILE A 87 -6.94 -2.53 0.80
CA ILE A 87 -7.09 -1.40 -0.12
C ILE A 87 -8.47 -1.49 -0.79
N ASP A 88 -9.38 -0.62 -0.36
CA ASP A 88 -10.71 -0.49 -0.94
C ASP A 88 -10.69 0.46 -2.16
N PRO A 89 -11.63 0.32 -3.13
CA PRO A 89 -11.87 1.35 -4.14
C PRO A 89 -12.21 2.70 -3.50
N ARG A 90 -12.02 3.79 -4.25
CA ARG A 90 -12.33 5.16 -3.81
C ARG A 90 -13.81 5.39 -3.54
#